data_AF-A0A1Y4IQB0-F1
#
_entry.id   AF-A0A1Y4IQB0-F1
#
_cell.length_a   1.000
_cell.length_b   1.000
_cell.length_c   1.000
_cell.angle_alpha   90.00
_cell.angle_beta   90.00
_cell.angle_gamma   90.00
#
_symmetry.space_group_name_H-M   'P 1'
#
loop_
_entity.id
_entity.type
_entity.pdbx_description
1 polymer ?
#
loop_
_entity_poly.entity_id
_entity_poly.type
_entity_poly.pdbx_seq_one_letter_code
_entity_poly.pdbx_strand_id
1 'polypeptide(L)'
;MDFVEAVKAAGVVGAGGAGFPTHVKLNAKAEWFLVNAAECEPLIETDKYLCRTYPDRIVETVKTIAGHLGASHAVIALKAKYRREMEALQGAIDKSGAPVELFGLRTFYPAGDEQTLVQQVTGRVVPERGLPLDVGCVVDNVGTVLAIADALEGKPVSEKFLSVTGAVKQTRMFHVPLGTPITEILKETEITEPDYAVIVGGPMMGRMLKDKEAIRQAVVTKTTGNLLVLPADHYLVKRSELTEEQMIHRAATACIQCRMCTDMCPRFMIGHEVRPNMVMRNLWREKSISSNEEFEKAFGSAVNCCSCGVCEMFACPMGLSPRKMNEYAKKLLKERGINPARNMHPVAREAVEYRKIPTERLIARLDLSRYVTHDLPQFTEVKVKECMIPLSQHIGKPALPSVKAGDHVEKGALVAAAAEGLSVNIHTGMSGVVTEVTDKGIRICGEEE
;
A
#
# COMPACT_ATOMS: atom_id res chain seq x y z
N MET A 1 -18.83 7.61 -22.29
CA MET A 1 -18.99 6.91 -20.99
C MET A 1 -18.82 7.97 -19.92
N ASP A 2 -19.63 7.95 -18.85
CA ASP A 2 -19.44 8.87 -17.72
C ASP A 2 -18.05 8.66 -17.09
N PHE A 3 -17.46 9.70 -16.47
CA PHE A 3 -16.10 9.67 -15.92
C PHE A 3 -15.93 8.54 -14.90
N VAL A 4 -16.88 8.40 -13.98
CA VAL A 4 -16.85 7.35 -12.94
C VAL A 4 -17.06 5.97 -13.56
N GLU A 5 -17.94 5.85 -14.55
CA GLU A 5 -18.19 4.58 -15.26
C GLU A 5 -16.97 4.13 -16.06
N ALA A 6 -16.21 5.04 -16.67
CA ALA A 6 -14.94 4.71 -17.34
C ALA A 6 -13.93 4.12 -16.35
N VAL A 7 -13.75 4.77 -15.19
CA VAL A 7 -12.84 4.30 -14.12
C VAL A 7 -13.28 2.94 -13.56
N LYS A 8 -14.58 2.75 -13.38
CA LYS A 8 -15.18 1.49 -12.92
C LYS A 8 -14.99 0.37 -13.93
N ALA A 9 -15.31 0.63 -15.20
CA ALA A 9 -15.20 -0.32 -16.30
C ALA A 9 -13.74 -0.78 -16.49
N ALA A 10 -12.78 0.14 -16.42
CA ALA A 10 -11.34 -0.11 -16.49
C ALA A 10 -10.77 -0.89 -15.30
N GLY A 11 -11.55 -1.04 -14.23
CA GLY A 11 -11.13 -1.79 -13.05
C GLY A 11 -10.07 -1.09 -12.20
N VAL A 12 -10.10 0.24 -12.09
CA VAL A 12 -9.09 1.00 -11.34
C VAL A 12 -9.24 0.81 -9.82
N VAL A 13 -8.12 0.58 -9.16
CA VAL A 13 -8.02 0.47 -7.69
C VAL A 13 -6.88 1.33 -7.16
N GLY A 14 -6.95 1.68 -5.86
CA GLY A 14 -5.88 2.37 -5.15
C GLY A 14 -4.57 1.59 -5.21
N ALA A 15 -3.63 2.09 -6.00
CA ALA A 15 -2.38 1.41 -6.37
C ALA A 15 -1.35 1.28 -5.24
N GLY A 16 -1.45 2.09 -4.18
CA GLY A 16 -0.48 2.18 -3.08
C GLY A 16 -0.90 1.47 -1.77
N GLY A 17 -1.93 0.63 -1.78
CA GLY A 17 -2.44 0.01 -0.56
C GLY A 17 -3.28 -1.23 -0.82
N ALA A 18 -4.36 -1.42 -0.05
CA ALA A 18 -5.23 -2.60 -0.11
C ALA A 18 -6.11 -2.70 -1.39
N GLY A 19 -5.89 -1.85 -2.40
CA GLY A 19 -6.68 -1.86 -3.63
C GLY A 19 -8.13 -1.42 -3.42
N PHE A 20 -8.36 -0.28 -2.75
CA PHE A 20 -9.71 0.28 -2.61
C PHE A 20 -10.27 0.68 -3.99
N PRO A 21 -11.53 0.37 -4.33
CA PRO A 21 -12.11 0.73 -5.62
C PRO A 21 -12.14 2.25 -5.85
N THR A 22 -11.41 2.73 -6.85
CA THR A 22 -11.21 4.17 -7.06
C THR A 22 -12.50 4.87 -7.48
N HIS A 23 -13.36 4.21 -8.26
CA HIS A 23 -14.66 4.76 -8.66
C HIS A 23 -15.56 5.10 -7.45
N VAL A 24 -15.42 4.40 -6.31
CA VAL A 24 -16.17 4.73 -5.08
C VAL A 24 -15.64 6.03 -4.47
N LYS A 25 -14.33 6.28 -4.50
CA LYS A 25 -13.72 7.54 -4.04
C LYS A 25 -14.14 8.73 -4.91
N LEU A 26 -14.23 8.49 -6.23
CA LEU A 26 -14.54 9.52 -7.23
C LEU A 26 -16.04 9.79 -7.37
N ASN A 27 -16.90 8.92 -6.83
CA ASN A 27 -18.34 9.14 -6.77
C ASN A 27 -18.73 10.04 -5.56
N ALA A 28 -18.07 11.19 -5.46
CA ALA A 28 -18.24 12.14 -4.38
C ALA A 28 -17.89 13.56 -4.84
N LYS A 29 -18.21 14.54 -3.99
CA LYS A 29 -17.67 15.90 -4.08
C LYS A 29 -16.71 16.13 -2.94
N ALA A 30 -15.62 16.83 -3.21
CA ALA A 30 -14.59 17.12 -2.22
C ALA A 30 -14.02 18.51 -2.44
N GLU A 31 -13.66 19.19 -1.36
CA GLU A 31 -13.01 20.50 -1.40
C GLU A 31 -11.52 20.35 -1.77
N TRP A 32 -10.88 19.29 -1.29
CA TRP A 32 -9.47 18.99 -1.51
C TRP A 32 -9.30 17.68 -2.29
N PHE A 33 -8.52 17.73 -3.36
CA PHE A 33 -7.99 16.55 -4.02
C PHE A 33 -6.47 16.47 -3.78
N LEU A 34 -6.04 15.42 -3.10
CA LEU A 34 -4.65 15.20 -2.71
C LEU A 34 -4.06 14.00 -3.46
N VAL A 35 -2.97 14.21 -4.19
CA VAL A 35 -2.18 13.12 -4.76
C VAL A 35 -1.04 12.77 -3.84
N ASN A 36 -1.02 11.52 -3.39
CA ASN A 36 0.05 10.95 -2.60
C ASN A 36 1.17 10.44 -3.52
N ALA A 37 2.24 11.22 -3.64
CA ALA A 37 3.49 10.90 -4.33
C ALA A 37 4.68 10.81 -3.35
N ALA A 38 4.40 10.69 -2.05
CA ALA A 38 5.43 10.74 -1.02
C ALA A 38 6.26 9.46 -0.90
N GLU A 39 5.72 8.31 -1.31
CA GLU A 39 6.22 6.94 -1.08
C GLU A 39 6.83 6.73 0.31
N CYS A 40 6.12 6.04 1.19
CA CYS A 40 6.56 5.88 2.57
C CYS A 40 7.39 4.66 2.83
N GLU A 41 7.16 3.59 2.08
CA GLU A 41 7.89 2.36 2.29
C GLU A 41 9.36 2.58 1.91
N PRO A 42 10.31 2.26 2.81
CA PRO A 42 11.72 2.40 2.51
C PRO A 42 12.12 1.63 1.24
N LEU A 43 13.06 2.21 0.49
CA LEU A 43 13.65 1.68 -0.76
C LEU A 43 12.75 1.67 -1.99
N ILE A 44 11.42 1.85 -1.88
CA ILE A 44 10.54 1.83 -3.04
C ILE A 44 10.78 3.05 -3.96
N GLU A 45 10.86 2.80 -5.27
CA GLU A 45 11.13 3.81 -6.29
C GLU A 45 9.95 4.07 -7.25
N THR A 46 8.91 3.24 -7.23
CA THR A 46 7.82 3.26 -8.22
C THR A 46 7.14 4.62 -8.35
N ASP A 47 6.63 5.20 -7.26
CA ASP A 47 5.95 6.51 -7.31
C ASP A 47 6.87 7.61 -7.83
N LYS A 48 8.15 7.60 -7.40
CA LYS A 48 9.13 8.58 -7.84
C LYS A 48 9.45 8.41 -9.32
N TYR A 49 9.54 7.17 -9.81
CA TYR A 49 9.74 6.89 -11.22
C TYR A 49 8.59 7.44 -12.05
N LEU A 50 7.34 7.19 -11.64
CA LEU A 50 6.16 7.70 -12.32
C LEU A 50 6.13 9.23 -12.39
N CYS A 51 6.50 9.91 -11.30
CA CYS A 51 6.57 11.39 -11.27
C CYS A 51 7.60 11.95 -12.25
N ARG A 52 8.75 11.28 -12.43
CA ARG A 52 9.80 11.71 -13.38
C ARG A 52 9.44 11.39 -14.82
N THR A 53 8.83 10.24 -15.06
CA THR A 53 8.59 9.71 -16.42
C THR A 53 7.32 10.26 -17.05
N TYR A 54 6.27 10.49 -16.25
CA TYR A 54 4.95 10.91 -16.74
C TYR A 54 4.41 12.20 -16.08
N PRO A 55 5.22 13.25 -15.86
CA PRO A 55 4.78 14.44 -15.14
C PRO A 55 3.61 15.15 -15.84
N ASP A 56 3.69 15.31 -17.17
CA ASP A 56 2.64 15.94 -17.98
C ASP A 56 1.29 15.20 -17.84
N ARG A 57 1.30 13.85 -17.94
CA ARG A 57 0.10 13.03 -17.80
C ARG A 57 -0.48 13.12 -16.39
N ILE A 58 0.37 13.09 -15.37
CA ILE A 58 -0.06 13.22 -13.97
C ILE A 58 -0.78 14.56 -13.79
N VAL A 59 -0.15 15.68 -14.15
CA VAL A 59 -0.69 17.03 -13.92
C VAL A 59 -2.03 17.24 -14.63
N GLU A 60 -2.16 16.86 -15.90
CA GLU A 60 -3.43 17.02 -16.63
C GLU A 60 -4.54 16.13 -16.06
N THR A 61 -4.19 14.91 -15.61
CA THR A 61 -5.17 14.02 -15.00
C THR A 61 -5.60 14.52 -13.62
N VAL A 62 -4.67 15.09 -12.84
CA VAL A 62 -5.00 15.72 -11.55
C VAL A 62 -6.00 16.85 -11.72
N LYS A 63 -5.77 17.74 -12.69
CA LYS A 63 -6.69 18.81 -13.06
C LYS A 63 -8.07 18.25 -13.46
N THR A 64 -8.11 17.18 -14.24
CA THR A 64 -9.36 16.52 -14.66
C THR A 64 -10.13 15.95 -13.46
N ILE A 65 -9.44 15.22 -12.58
CA ILE A 65 -10.04 14.64 -11.36
C ILE A 65 -10.55 15.75 -10.44
N ALA A 66 -9.75 16.80 -10.21
CA ALA A 66 -10.14 17.93 -9.38
C ALA A 66 -11.40 18.62 -9.92
N GLY A 67 -11.50 18.83 -11.24
CA GLY A 67 -12.69 19.37 -11.88
C GLY A 67 -13.93 18.48 -11.69
N HIS A 68 -13.78 17.15 -11.84
CA HIS A 68 -14.86 16.19 -11.60
C HIS A 68 -15.36 16.24 -10.13
N LEU A 69 -14.43 16.29 -9.17
CA LEU A 69 -14.73 16.37 -7.74
C LEU A 69 -15.27 17.74 -7.30
N GLY A 70 -15.13 18.77 -8.14
CA GLY A 70 -15.41 20.16 -7.74
C GLY A 70 -14.43 20.69 -6.70
N ALA A 71 -13.20 20.16 -6.68
CA ALA A 71 -12.19 20.52 -5.70
C ALA A 71 -11.69 21.95 -5.92
N SER A 72 -11.63 22.71 -4.83
CA SER A 72 -11.04 24.06 -4.80
C SER A 72 -9.53 24.01 -4.68
N HIS A 73 -8.98 22.91 -4.17
CA HIS A 73 -7.56 22.68 -4.00
C HIS A 73 -7.15 21.34 -4.61
N ALA A 74 -6.19 21.36 -5.53
CA ALA A 74 -5.57 20.17 -6.10
C ALA A 74 -4.08 20.16 -5.76
N VAL A 75 -3.64 19.21 -4.94
CA VAL A 75 -2.30 19.21 -4.36
C VAL A 75 -1.59 17.89 -4.65
N ILE A 76 -0.39 17.94 -5.22
CA ILE A 76 0.50 16.79 -5.32
C ILE A 76 1.51 16.86 -4.18
N ALA A 77 1.41 15.94 -3.24
CA ALA A 77 2.24 15.89 -2.05
C ALA A 77 3.36 14.85 -2.19
N LEU A 78 4.60 15.31 -2.07
CA LEU A 78 5.82 14.50 -2.17
C LEU A 78 6.86 14.98 -1.16
N LYS A 79 7.90 14.18 -0.89
CA LYS A 79 8.93 14.59 0.07
C LYS A 79 9.74 15.74 -0.52
N ALA A 80 10.01 16.79 0.27
CA ALA A 80 10.80 17.95 -0.15
C ALA A 80 12.25 17.61 -0.58
N LYS A 81 12.74 16.40 -0.29
CA LYS A 81 14.04 15.93 -0.78
C LYS A 81 14.01 15.34 -2.19
N TYR A 82 12.83 15.06 -2.74
CA TYR A 82 12.62 14.50 -4.08
C TYR A 82 12.73 15.62 -5.13
N ARG A 83 13.92 16.22 -5.24
CA ARG A 83 14.14 17.42 -6.07
C ARG A 83 13.87 17.16 -7.54
N ARG A 84 14.33 16.03 -8.08
CA ARG A 84 14.15 15.67 -9.49
C ARG A 84 12.66 15.50 -9.84
N GLU A 85 11.90 14.91 -8.92
CA GLU A 85 10.47 14.69 -9.07
C GLU A 85 9.69 16.00 -8.96
N MET A 86 10.05 16.86 -8.00
CA MET A 86 9.46 18.18 -7.85
C MET A 86 9.73 19.05 -9.08
N GLU A 87 10.97 19.06 -9.59
CA GLU A 87 11.34 19.80 -10.81
C GLU A 87 10.53 19.32 -12.03
N ALA A 88 10.42 18.00 -12.23
CA ALA A 88 9.65 17.43 -13.33
C ALA A 88 8.15 17.80 -13.26
N LEU A 89 7.54 17.67 -12.08
CA LEU A 89 6.13 18.01 -11.88
C LEU A 89 5.89 19.52 -11.97
N GLN A 90 6.79 20.34 -11.41
CA GLN A 90 6.68 21.80 -11.50
C GLN A 90 6.77 22.26 -12.95
N GLY A 91 7.69 21.70 -13.74
CA GLY A 91 7.80 22.00 -15.17
C GLY A 91 6.52 21.66 -15.93
N ALA A 92 5.85 20.55 -15.60
CA ALA A 92 4.55 20.18 -16.19
C ALA A 92 3.41 21.10 -15.75
N ILE A 93 3.39 21.56 -14.50
CA ILE A 93 2.44 22.55 -13.98
C ILE A 93 2.62 23.87 -14.73
N ASP A 94 3.84 24.38 -14.81
CA ASP A 94 4.16 25.66 -15.45
C ASP A 94 3.81 25.64 -16.95
N LYS A 95 4.09 24.51 -17.63
CA LYS A 95 3.78 24.31 -19.04
C LYS A 95 2.27 24.26 -19.34
N SER A 96 1.48 23.62 -18.46
CA SER A 96 0.04 23.44 -18.66
C SER A 96 -0.80 24.61 -18.12
N GLY A 97 -0.25 25.40 -17.20
CA GLY A 97 -1.01 26.40 -16.43
C GLY A 97 -2.10 25.77 -15.56
N ALA A 98 -1.98 24.48 -15.23
CA ALA A 98 -2.96 23.79 -14.41
C ALA A 98 -2.99 24.36 -12.98
N PRO A 99 -4.16 24.56 -12.37
CA PRO A 99 -4.28 25.04 -10.99
C PRO A 99 -3.97 23.90 -10.00
N VAL A 100 -2.73 23.42 -10.01
CA VAL A 100 -2.23 22.31 -9.21
C VAL A 100 -1.02 22.79 -8.41
N GLU A 101 -1.00 22.48 -7.12
CA GLU A 101 0.04 22.89 -6.19
C GLU A 101 0.95 21.71 -5.81
N LEU A 102 2.24 21.97 -5.61
CA LEU A 102 3.15 20.99 -5.03
C LEU A 102 3.31 21.24 -3.53
N PHE A 103 3.17 20.18 -2.72
CA PHE A 103 3.40 20.25 -1.28
C PHE A 103 4.59 19.39 -0.85
N GLY A 104 5.63 20.04 -0.35
CA GLY A 104 6.87 19.42 0.11
C GLY A 104 6.79 18.92 1.55
N LEU A 105 6.54 17.62 1.73
CA LEU A 105 6.55 16.96 3.04
C LEU A 105 7.95 16.86 3.63
N ARG A 106 8.05 16.94 4.96
CA ARG A 106 9.25 16.50 5.68
C ARG A 106 9.50 15.02 5.43
N THR A 107 10.78 14.62 5.46
CA THR A 107 11.15 13.21 5.27
C THR A 107 10.95 12.42 6.56
N PHE A 108 9.78 11.79 6.71
CA PHE A 108 9.50 10.91 7.83
C PHE A 108 8.60 9.73 7.44
N TYR A 109 8.55 8.71 8.30
CA TYR A 109 7.63 7.59 8.17
C TYR A 109 6.55 7.63 9.26
N PRO A 110 5.26 7.38 8.94
CA PRO A 110 4.67 7.27 7.59
C PRO A 110 4.07 8.61 7.12
N ALA A 111 4.81 9.41 6.36
CA ALA A 111 4.32 10.71 5.85
C ALA A 111 3.14 10.64 4.85
N GLY A 112 2.95 9.48 4.23
CA GLY A 112 2.01 9.17 3.15
C GLY A 112 1.02 8.09 3.55
N ASP A 113 0.89 7.81 4.85
CA ASP A 113 -0.37 7.27 5.38
C ASP A 113 -1.48 8.29 5.08
N GLU A 114 -2.59 7.84 4.50
CA GLU A 114 -3.63 8.69 3.93
C GLU A 114 -4.14 9.76 4.91
N GLN A 115 -4.33 9.41 6.18
CA GLN A 115 -4.85 10.36 7.17
C GLN A 115 -3.76 11.25 7.75
N THR A 116 -2.53 10.75 7.84
CA THR A 116 -1.36 11.59 8.13
C THR A 116 -1.15 12.64 7.03
N LEU A 117 -1.32 12.25 5.76
CA LEU A 117 -1.20 13.15 4.62
C LEU A 117 -2.26 14.26 4.65
N VAL A 118 -3.53 13.90 4.87
CA VAL A 118 -4.62 14.87 5.05
C VAL A 118 -4.30 15.85 6.18
N GLN A 119 -3.83 15.36 7.32
CA GLN A 119 -3.48 16.21 8.46
C GLN A 119 -2.29 17.13 8.16
N GLN A 120 -1.28 16.67 7.42
CA GLN A 120 -0.11 17.47 7.08
C GLN A 120 -0.39 18.54 6.03
N VAL A 121 -1.27 18.27 5.06
CA VAL A 121 -1.60 19.22 3.98
C VAL A 121 -2.69 20.21 4.41
N THR A 122 -3.75 19.72 5.05
CA THR A 122 -4.96 20.52 5.33
C THR A 122 -5.10 20.95 6.79
N GLY A 123 -4.31 20.36 7.70
CA GLY A 123 -4.50 20.51 9.15
C GLY A 123 -5.70 19.76 9.73
N ARG A 124 -6.58 19.18 8.88
CA ARG A 124 -7.78 18.46 9.31
C ARG A 124 -7.43 17.05 9.77
N VAL A 125 -8.19 16.54 10.74
CA VAL A 125 -8.04 15.15 11.21
C VAL A 125 -9.28 14.36 10.84
N VAL A 126 -9.07 13.28 10.10
CA VAL A 126 -10.15 12.35 9.73
C VAL A 126 -10.69 11.66 10.99
N PRO A 127 -12.03 11.53 11.15
CA PRO A 127 -12.65 10.76 12.23
C PRO A 127 -12.09 9.35 12.38
N GLU A 128 -12.17 8.78 13.58
CA GLU A 128 -11.75 7.40 13.80
C GLU A 128 -12.55 6.43 12.95
N ARG A 129 -11.83 5.59 12.19
CA ARG A 129 -12.42 4.64 11.22
C ARG A 129 -13.32 5.32 10.17
N GLY A 130 -13.15 6.62 9.97
CA GLY A 130 -13.72 7.40 8.87
C GLY A 130 -12.82 7.40 7.63
N LEU A 131 -13.31 8.09 6.60
CA LEU A 131 -12.63 8.29 5.32
C LEU A 131 -12.19 9.75 5.17
N PRO A 132 -11.17 10.06 4.35
CA PRO A 132 -10.80 11.44 4.03
C PRO A 132 -11.99 12.31 3.58
N LEU A 133 -13.01 11.70 2.96
CA LEU A 133 -14.21 12.38 2.51
C LEU A 133 -14.99 13.02 3.67
N ASP A 134 -14.94 12.45 4.88
CA ASP A 134 -15.59 12.99 6.08
C ASP A 134 -15.04 14.36 6.49
N VAL A 135 -13.88 14.76 5.96
CA VAL A 135 -13.27 16.08 6.15
C VAL A 135 -13.07 16.83 4.82
N GLY A 136 -13.84 16.46 3.80
CA GLY A 136 -13.86 17.13 2.50
C GLY A 136 -12.65 16.85 1.62
N CYS A 137 -11.96 15.72 1.83
CA CYS A 137 -10.75 15.36 1.08
C CYS A 137 -10.95 14.06 0.28
N VAL A 138 -10.37 13.99 -0.92
CA VAL A 138 -10.12 12.73 -1.64
C VAL A 138 -8.63 12.58 -1.81
N VAL A 139 -8.10 11.38 -1.52
CA VAL A 139 -6.67 11.08 -1.63
C VAL A 139 -6.46 9.90 -2.55
N ASP A 140 -5.60 10.06 -3.55
CA ASP A 140 -5.19 8.99 -4.47
C ASP A 140 -3.68 8.91 -4.60
N ASN A 141 -3.14 7.69 -4.73
CA ASN A 141 -1.73 7.49 -5.03
C ASN A 141 -1.44 7.88 -6.49
N VAL A 142 -0.23 8.36 -6.78
CA VAL A 142 0.16 8.80 -8.13
C VAL A 142 -0.01 7.72 -9.21
N GLY A 143 0.24 6.45 -8.91
CA GLY A 143 -0.04 5.34 -9.82
C GLY A 143 -1.54 5.13 -10.08
N THR A 144 -2.39 5.50 -9.13
CA THR A 144 -3.86 5.48 -9.30
C THR A 144 -4.29 6.60 -10.25
N VAL A 145 -3.69 7.78 -10.14
CA VAL A 145 -3.94 8.90 -11.06
C VAL A 145 -3.60 8.51 -12.50
N LEU A 146 -2.45 7.88 -12.74
CA LEU A 146 -2.10 7.40 -14.08
C LEU A 146 -3.06 6.31 -14.58
N ALA A 147 -3.51 5.40 -13.71
CA ALA A 147 -4.51 4.41 -14.08
C ALA A 147 -5.88 5.02 -14.42
N ILE A 148 -6.25 6.14 -13.79
CA ILE A 148 -7.42 6.94 -14.19
C ILE A 148 -7.18 7.54 -15.58
N ALA A 149 -6.00 8.10 -15.85
CA ALA A 149 -5.66 8.64 -17.16
C ALA A 149 -5.83 7.58 -18.27
N ASP A 150 -5.29 6.38 -18.05
CA ASP A 150 -5.43 5.25 -18.96
C ASP A 150 -6.91 4.86 -19.14
N ALA A 151 -7.70 4.82 -18.06
CA ALA A 151 -9.13 4.52 -18.12
C ALA A 151 -9.91 5.52 -18.98
N LEU A 152 -9.57 6.82 -18.92
CA LEU A 152 -10.19 7.87 -19.74
C LEU A 152 -9.82 7.74 -21.22
N GLU A 153 -8.69 7.12 -21.52
CA GLU A 153 -8.26 6.76 -22.88
C GLU A 153 -8.82 5.40 -23.35
N GLY A 154 -9.70 4.77 -22.56
CA GLY A 154 -10.27 3.46 -22.86
C GLY A 154 -9.33 2.27 -22.59
N LYS A 155 -8.23 2.49 -21.87
CA LYS A 155 -7.25 1.46 -21.50
C LYS A 155 -7.55 0.97 -20.07
N PRO A 156 -7.87 -0.32 -19.88
CA PRO A 156 -8.12 -0.86 -18.54
C PRO A 156 -6.82 -1.12 -17.78
N VAL A 157 -6.94 -1.30 -16.45
CA VAL A 157 -5.81 -1.72 -15.61
C VAL A 157 -5.53 -3.20 -15.85
N SER A 158 -4.56 -3.44 -16.74
CA SER A 158 -4.12 -4.78 -17.17
C SER A 158 -2.62 -5.02 -16.95
N GLU A 159 -1.86 -3.97 -16.65
CA GLU A 159 -0.42 -3.98 -16.41
C GLU A 159 -0.09 -3.21 -15.13
N LYS A 160 1.12 -3.42 -14.59
CA LYS A 160 1.57 -2.80 -13.35
C LYS A 160 3.05 -2.43 -13.42
N PHE A 161 3.35 -1.20 -12.99
CA PHE A 161 4.71 -0.80 -12.66
C PHE A 161 5.12 -1.33 -11.28
N LEU A 162 6.30 -1.93 -11.20
CA LEU A 162 6.93 -2.27 -9.93
C LEU A 162 8.44 -2.10 -9.96
N SER A 163 9.03 -1.87 -8.79
CA SER A 163 10.49 -1.90 -8.61
C SER A 163 10.96 -3.24 -8.04
N VAL A 164 12.20 -3.62 -8.32
CA VAL A 164 12.92 -4.67 -7.58
C VAL A 164 14.11 -4.04 -6.88
N THR A 165 14.17 -4.19 -5.56
CA THR A 165 15.09 -3.50 -4.65
C THR A 165 15.75 -4.48 -3.67
N GLY A 166 16.75 -4.03 -2.91
CA GLY A 166 17.41 -4.84 -1.88
C GLY A 166 18.69 -5.49 -2.38
N ALA A 167 18.84 -6.79 -2.15
CA ALA A 167 20.01 -7.61 -2.47
C ALA A 167 20.13 -7.90 -3.98
N VAL A 168 20.25 -6.82 -4.76
CA VAL A 168 20.34 -6.81 -6.21
C VAL A 168 21.46 -5.87 -6.62
N LYS A 169 22.13 -6.16 -7.74
CA LYS A 169 23.26 -5.35 -8.21
C LYS A 169 22.86 -3.92 -8.55
N GLN A 170 21.66 -3.75 -9.10
CA GLN A 170 21.07 -2.45 -9.42
C GLN A 170 19.56 -2.51 -9.24
N THR A 171 18.97 -1.43 -8.71
CA THR A 171 17.51 -1.31 -8.64
C THR A 171 16.92 -1.26 -10.05
N ARG A 172 15.91 -2.08 -10.31
CA ARG A 172 15.25 -2.16 -11.63
C ARG A 172 13.77 -1.80 -11.54
N MET A 173 13.27 -1.15 -12.58
CA MET A 173 11.84 -0.90 -12.82
C MET A 173 11.33 -1.86 -13.89
N PHE A 174 10.11 -2.34 -13.69
CA PHE A 174 9.41 -3.21 -14.63
C PHE A 174 8.01 -2.68 -14.88
N HIS A 175 7.48 -2.92 -16.08
CA HIS A 175 6.08 -2.74 -16.43
C HIS A 175 5.57 -4.03 -17.06
N VAL A 176 4.74 -4.78 -16.34
CA VAL A 176 4.37 -6.15 -16.72
C VAL A 176 2.86 -6.41 -16.57
N PRO A 177 2.29 -7.35 -17.33
CA PRO A 177 0.91 -7.80 -17.15
C PRO A 177 0.59 -8.23 -15.72
N LEU A 178 -0.65 -8.00 -15.30
CA LEU A 178 -1.20 -8.61 -14.09
C LEU A 178 -1.16 -10.14 -14.24
N GLY A 179 -0.82 -10.82 -13.14
CA GLY A 179 -0.64 -12.27 -13.10
C GLY A 179 0.74 -12.76 -13.53
N THR A 180 1.65 -11.87 -13.94
CA THR A 180 3.05 -12.23 -14.24
C THR A 180 3.67 -12.91 -13.01
N PRO A 181 4.24 -14.13 -13.12
CA PRO A 181 4.96 -14.77 -12.03
C PRO A 181 6.14 -13.91 -11.59
N ILE A 182 6.29 -13.66 -10.29
CA ILE A 182 7.40 -12.83 -9.81
C ILE A 182 8.76 -13.46 -10.14
N THR A 183 8.80 -14.78 -10.33
CA THR A 183 10.01 -15.50 -10.74
C THR A 183 10.55 -15.06 -12.11
N GLU A 184 9.70 -14.70 -13.06
CA GLU A 184 10.15 -14.18 -14.36
C GLU A 184 10.84 -12.83 -14.20
N ILE A 185 10.33 -11.98 -13.30
CA ILE A 185 10.91 -10.67 -12.99
C ILE A 185 12.25 -10.83 -12.25
N LEU A 186 12.30 -11.76 -11.30
CA LEU A 186 13.52 -12.04 -10.52
C LEU A 186 14.65 -12.64 -11.38
N LYS A 187 14.33 -13.39 -12.45
CA LYS A 187 15.34 -13.89 -13.41
C LYS A 187 16.02 -12.75 -14.17
N GLU A 188 15.25 -11.72 -14.53
CA GLU A 188 15.75 -10.50 -15.17
C GLU A 188 16.38 -9.54 -14.15
N THR A 189 16.62 -9.98 -12.92
CA THR A 189 17.28 -9.20 -11.88
C THR A 189 18.59 -9.88 -11.47
N GLU A 190 19.69 -9.15 -11.51
CA GLU A 190 20.99 -9.63 -11.02
C GLU A 190 21.00 -9.67 -9.47
N ILE A 191 20.36 -10.69 -8.90
CA ILE A 191 20.29 -10.92 -7.44
C ILE A 191 21.70 -11.30 -6.92
N THR A 192 22.14 -10.63 -5.86
CA THR A 192 23.49 -10.80 -5.29
C THR A 192 23.57 -11.90 -4.23
N GLU A 193 22.43 -12.43 -3.79
CA GLU A 193 22.33 -13.43 -2.72
C GLU A 193 21.70 -14.72 -3.24
N PRO A 194 22.36 -15.88 -3.10
CA PRO A 194 21.84 -17.14 -3.64
C PRO A 194 20.65 -17.70 -2.84
N ASP A 195 20.62 -17.46 -1.53
CA ASP A 195 19.53 -17.84 -0.63
C ASP A 195 18.83 -16.59 -0.11
N TYR A 196 17.59 -16.38 -0.56
CA TYR A 196 16.89 -15.12 -0.36
C TYR A 196 15.40 -15.34 -0.06
N ALA A 197 14.85 -14.37 0.65
CA ALA A 197 13.43 -14.15 0.80
C ALA A 197 13.01 -12.90 0.00
N VAL A 198 11.71 -12.79 -0.30
CA VAL A 198 11.15 -11.65 -1.02
C VAL A 198 10.01 -11.04 -0.21
N ILE A 199 10.08 -9.73 0.02
CA ILE A 199 8.95 -8.97 0.54
C ILE A 199 8.21 -8.35 -0.64
N VAL A 200 6.95 -8.75 -0.84
CA VAL A 200 6.04 -8.11 -1.80
C VAL A 200 5.49 -6.84 -1.17
N GLY A 201 5.84 -5.68 -1.72
CA GLY A 201 5.62 -4.37 -1.15
C GLY A 201 6.87 -3.83 -0.47
N GLY A 202 6.71 -3.14 0.66
CA GLY A 202 7.80 -2.53 1.41
C GLY A 202 8.14 -3.24 2.72
N PRO A 203 9.26 -2.90 3.37
CA PRO A 203 9.73 -3.60 4.56
C PRO A 203 8.84 -3.40 5.81
N MET A 204 7.95 -2.40 5.81
CA MET A 204 7.08 -2.14 6.95
C MET A 204 5.79 -2.94 6.88
N MET A 205 5.02 -2.80 5.78
CA MET A 205 3.69 -3.40 5.63
C MET A 205 3.63 -4.55 4.61
N GLY A 206 4.72 -4.84 3.90
CA GLY A 206 4.75 -5.85 2.85
C GLY A 206 4.60 -7.29 3.33
N ARG A 207 4.22 -8.16 2.40
CA ARG A 207 4.05 -9.60 2.63
C ARG A 207 5.37 -10.32 2.42
N MET A 208 5.82 -11.07 3.43
CA MET A 208 7.02 -11.89 3.36
C MET A 208 6.77 -13.21 2.64
N LEU A 209 7.60 -13.54 1.65
CA LEU A 209 7.71 -14.84 0.98
C LEU A 209 9.09 -15.43 1.32
N LYS A 210 9.12 -16.53 2.06
CA LYS A 210 10.35 -17.05 2.67
C LYS A 210 10.93 -18.24 1.93
N ASP A 211 10.05 -19.11 1.46
CA ASP A 211 10.43 -20.34 0.79
C ASP A 211 10.23 -20.23 -0.73
N LYS A 212 10.92 -21.13 -1.44
CA LYS A 212 10.91 -21.15 -2.90
C LYS A 212 9.52 -21.41 -3.48
N GLU A 213 8.66 -22.13 -2.77
CA GLU A 213 7.32 -22.46 -3.25
C GLU A 213 6.40 -21.24 -3.17
N ALA A 214 6.43 -20.51 -2.05
CA ALA A 214 5.72 -19.25 -1.90
C ALA A 214 6.18 -18.20 -2.94
N ILE A 215 7.47 -18.16 -3.27
CA ILE A 215 8.01 -17.29 -4.33
C ILE A 215 7.51 -17.73 -5.71
N ARG A 216 7.53 -19.04 -6.01
CA ARG A 216 7.03 -19.59 -7.29
C ARG A 216 5.54 -19.34 -7.53
N GLN A 217 4.73 -19.41 -6.48
CA GLN A 217 3.29 -19.20 -6.56
C GLN A 217 2.88 -17.72 -6.59
N ALA A 218 3.79 -16.81 -6.22
CA ALA A 218 3.49 -15.39 -6.17
C ALA A 218 3.49 -14.76 -7.57
N VAL A 219 2.52 -13.87 -7.77
CA VAL A 219 2.28 -13.18 -9.04
C VAL A 219 2.09 -11.69 -8.81
N VAL A 220 2.28 -10.90 -9.87
CA VAL A 220 1.99 -9.47 -9.87
C VAL A 220 0.48 -9.25 -9.81
N THR A 221 0.05 -8.36 -8.92
CA THR A 221 -1.34 -7.93 -8.75
C THR A 221 -1.44 -6.42 -8.89
N LYS A 222 -2.66 -5.87 -8.94
CA LYS A 222 -2.88 -4.41 -9.02
C LYS A 222 -2.20 -3.60 -7.92
N THR A 223 -1.95 -4.22 -6.76
CA THR A 223 -1.33 -3.59 -5.59
C THR A 223 0.17 -3.91 -5.45
N THR A 224 0.75 -4.70 -6.35
CA THR A 224 2.18 -5.05 -6.30
C THR A 224 3.02 -3.87 -6.81
N GLY A 225 3.55 -3.05 -5.89
CA GLY A 225 4.39 -1.89 -6.23
C GLY A 225 5.90 -2.12 -6.14
N ASN A 226 6.35 -3.15 -5.41
CA ASN A 226 7.78 -3.45 -5.23
C ASN A 226 8.00 -4.92 -4.85
N LEU A 227 9.16 -5.46 -5.21
CA LEU A 227 9.72 -6.71 -4.69
C LEU A 227 11.04 -6.39 -4.00
N LEU A 228 11.09 -6.50 -2.68
CA LEU A 228 12.31 -6.29 -1.88
C LEU A 228 12.97 -7.65 -1.61
N VAL A 229 14.12 -7.88 -2.24
CA VAL A 229 14.92 -9.11 -2.10
C VAL A 229 15.86 -8.94 -0.91
N LEU A 230 15.89 -9.91 0.01
CA LEU A 230 16.75 -9.90 1.19
C LEU A 230 17.37 -11.29 1.40
N PRO A 231 18.58 -11.38 1.99
CA PRO A 231 19.13 -12.66 2.43
C PRO A 231 18.14 -13.44 3.30
N ALA A 232 18.09 -14.76 3.16
CA ALA A 232 17.17 -15.61 3.95
C ALA A 232 17.40 -15.46 5.47
N ASP A 233 18.62 -15.13 5.90
CA ASP A 233 18.97 -14.92 7.31
C ASP A 233 18.84 -13.47 7.79
N HIS A 234 18.33 -12.57 6.95
CA HIS A 234 18.18 -11.15 7.26
C HIS A 234 17.25 -10.92 8.47
N TYR A 235 17.49 -9.85 9.23
CA TYR A 235 16.75 -9.48 10.45
C TYR A 235 15.22 -9.51 10.26
N LEU A 236 14.73 -8.90 9.17
CA LEU A 236 13.30 -8.87 8.84
C LEU A 236 12.71 -10.26 8.55
N VAL A 237 13.49 -11.15 7.95
CA VAL A 237 13.08 -12.52 7.62
C VAL A 237 12.92 -13.32 8.91
N LYS A 238 13.96 -13.36 9.75
CA LYS A 238 13.93 -14.02 11.08
C LYS A 238 12.77 -13.54 11.95
N ARG A 239 12.49 -12.23 11.98
CA ARG A 239 11.36 -11.68 12.74
C ARG A 239 9.99 -12.11 12.24
N SER A 240 9.87 -12.37 10.94
CA SER A 240 8.61 -12.81 10.35
C SER A 240 8.23 -14.24 10.73
N GLU A 241 9.14 -15.01 11.35
CA GLU A 241 8.95 -16.42 11.74
C GLU A 241 8.23 -16.60 13.08
N LEU A 242 8.17 -15.54 13.90
CA LEU A 242 7.54 -15.62 15.21
C LEU A 242 6.04 -15.92 15.09
N THR A 243 5.59 -16.98 15.75
CA THR A 243 4.17 -17.33 15.86
C THR A 243 3.43 -16.39 16.82
N GLU A 244 2.10 -16.31 16.72
CA GLU A 244 1.26 -15.51 17.64
C GLU A 244 1.52 -15.90 19.11
N GLU A 245 1.56 -17.20 19.41
CA GLU A 245 1.84 -17.72 20.74
C GLU A 245 3.22 -17.30 21.26
N GLN A 246 4.27 -17.42 20.44
CA GLN A 246 5.61 -16.96 20.80
C GLN A 246 5.64 -15.46 21.05
N MET A 247 4.93 -14.66 20.24
CA MET A 247 4.85 -13.21 20.42
C MET A 247 4.13 -12.84 21.71
N ILE A 248 3.02 -13.51 22.04
CA ILE A 248 2.28 -13.32 23.30
C ILE A 248 3.16 -13.68 24.49
N HIS A 249 3.84 -14.83 24.44
CA HIS A 249 4.74 -15.27 25.52
C HIS A 249 5.88 -14.28 25.74
N ARG A 250 6.54 -13.82 24.66
CA ARG A 250 7.59 -12.79 24.74
C ARG A 250 7.06 -11.46 25.28
N ALA A 251 5.84 -11.07 24.91
CA ALA A 251 5.23 -9.87 25.44
C ALA A 251 4.97 -9.99 26.96
N ALA A 252 4.50 -11.13 27.43
CA ALA A 252 4.25 -11.37 28.85
C ALA A 252 5.54 -11.37 29.69
N THR A 253 6.65 -11.88 29.16
CA THR A 253 7.90 -12.07 29.91
C THR A 253 8.89 -10.92 29.76
N ALA A 254 8.97 -10.27 28.60
CA ALA A 254 10.00 -9.28 28.29
C ALA A 254 9.48 -7.84 28.13
N CYS A 255 8.17 -7.60 28.09
CA CYS A 255 7.66 -6.24 27.98
C CYS A 255 7.93 -5.43 29.25
N ILE A 256 8.74 -4.38 29.14
CA ILE A 256 9.03 -3.44 30.22
C ILE A 256 7.90 -2.43 30.52
N GLN A 257 6.72 -2.64 29.94
CA GLN A 257 5.51 -1.84 30.18
C GLN A 257 5.64 -0.32 29.91
N CYS A 258 6.66 0.09 29.15
CA CYS A 258 6.83 1.47 28.71
C CYS A 258 5.72 1.91 27.74
N ARG A 259 5.68 3.21 27.40
CA ARG A 259 4.67 3.80 26.51
C ARG A 259 5.17 4.14 25.09
N MET A 260 6.42 3.85 24.76
CA MET A 260 7.04 4.26 23.48
C MET A 260 6.24 3.85 22.23
N CYS A 261 5.67 2.64 22.22
CA CYS A 261 4.86 2.15 21.10
C CYS A 261 3.57 2.96 20.86
N THR A 262 3.10 3.70 21.86
CA THR A 262 1.95 4.63 21.76
C THR A 262 2.43 6.05 21.49
N ASP A 263 3.48 6.49 22.18
CA ASP A 263 4.04 7.84 22.03
C ASP A 263 4.80 8.07 20.72
N MET A 264 4.94 7.04 19.89
CA MET A 264 5.41 7.13 18.51
C MET A 264 4.36 6.70 17.49
N CYS A 265 3.16 6.28 17.93
CA CYS A 265 2.12 5.86 17.00
C CYS A 265 1.60 7.06 16.21
N PRO A 266 1.66 7.05 14.86
CA PRO A 266 1.22 8.20 14.05
C PRO A 266 -0.28 8.47 14.23
N ARG A 267 -1.09 7.40 14.36
CA ARG A 267 -2.53 7.50 14.62
C ARG A 267 -2.83 8.15 15.96
N PHE A 268 -2.09 7.76 16.99
CA PHE A 268 -2.16 8.43 18.27
C PHE A 268 -1.74 9.90 18.14
N MET A 269 -0.69 10.22 17.40
CA MET A 269 -0.25 11.62 17.24
C MET A 269 -1.28 12.51 16.52
N ILE A 270 -2.00 12.00 15.53
CA ILE A 270 -3.04 12.78 14.84
C ILE A 270 -4.36 12.87 15.63
N GLY A 271 -4.48 12.23 16.79
CA GLY A 271 -5.65 12.40 17.67
C GLY A 271 -6.46 11.14 17.93
N HIS A 272 -6.21 10.06 17.20
CA HIS A 272 -6.95 8.80 17.37
C HIS A 272 -6.57 8.09 18.67
N GLU A 273 -7.52 7.32 19.19
CA GLU A 273 -7.35 6.52 20.38
C GLU A 273 -6.82 5.13 20.00
N VAL A 274 -5.51 5.06 19.75
CA VAL A 274 -4.74 3.83 19.51
C VAL A 274 -3.67 3.73 20.58
N ARG A 275 -3.75 2.72 21.46
CA ARG A 275 -2.79 2.53 22.57
C ARG A 275 -2.13 1.16 22.51
N PRO A 276 -1.12 0.94 21.64
CA PRO A 276 -0.43 -0.34 21.55
C PRO A 276 0.20 -0.77 22.87
N ASN A 277 0.58 0.16 23.75
CA ASN A 277 1.15 -0.19 25.06
C ASN A 277 0.11 -0.89 25.96
N MET A 278 -1.16 -0.47 25.90
CA MET A 278 -2.24 -1.08 26.67
C MET A 278 -2.56 -2.48 26.16
N VAL A 279 -2.59 -2.66 24.84
CA VAL A 279 -2.72 -4.00 24.24
C VAL A 279 -1.59 -4.91 24.77
N MET A 280 -0.34 -4.48 24.63
CA MET A 280 0.82 -5.27 25.07
C MET A 280 0.79 -5.60 26.57
N ARG A 281 0.35 -4.67 27.41
CA ARG A 281 0.23 -4.85 28.88
C ARG A 281 -0.81 -5.90 29.26
N ASN A 282 -1.86 -6.05 28.47
CA ASN A 282 -2.99 -6.92 28.80
C ASN A 282 -2.90 -8.33 28.18
N LEU A 283 -1.96 -8.59 27.27
CA LEU A 283 -1.85 -9.88 26.57
C LEU A 283 -1.74 -11.09 27.51
N TRP A 284 -1.01 -10.98 28.62
CA TRP A 284 -0.82 -12.09 29.56
C TRP A 284 -2.12 -12.59 30.20
N ARG A 285 -3.15 -11.73 30.28
CA ARG A 285 -4.45 -12.04 30.87
C ARG A 285 -5.59 -12.11 29.85
N GLU A 286 -5.28 -12.05 28.55
CA GLU A 286 -6.26 -12.02 27.46
C GLU A 286 -7.30 -13.15 27.60
N LYS A 287 -6.83 -14.39 27.76
CA LYS A 287 -7.69 -15.59 27.90
C LYS A 287 -8.52 -15.62 29.20
N SER A 288 -8.11 -14.87 30.22
CA SER A 288 -8.82 -14.82 31.50
C SER A 288 -9.92 -13.77 31.54
N ILE A 289 -9.98 -12.85 30.57
CA ILE A 289 -11.00 -11.80 30.51
C ILE A 289 -12.28 -12.36 29.88
N SER A 290 -13.29 -12.59 30.71
CA SER A 290 -14.63 -13.05 30.32
C SER A 290 -15.58 -11.90 29.98
N SER A 291 -15.45 -10.75 30.64
CA SER A 291 -16.31 -9.58 30.41
C SER A 291 -15.94 -8.83 29.13
N ASN A 292 -16.93 -8.57 28.28
CA ASN A 292 -16.74 -7.74 27.08
C ASN A 292 -16.37 -6.30 27.42
N GLU A 293 -16.91 -5.74 28.51
CA GLU A 293 -16.57 -4.38 28.96
C GLU A 293 -15.10 -4.28 29.38
N GLU A 294 -14.60 -5.29 30.11
CA GLU A 294 -13.19 -5.34 30.48
C GLU A 294 -12.29 -5.58 29.25
N PHE A 295 -12.72 -6.43 28.33
CA PHE A 295 -11.98 -6.72 27.10
C PHE A 295 -11.87 -5.46 26.23
N GLU A 296 -12.95 -4.69 26.11
CA GLU A 296 -12.95 -3.39 25.42
C GLU A 296 -11.98 -2.41 26.10
N LYS A 297 -11.99 -2.30 27.43
CA LYS A 297 -11.03 -1.44 28.15
C LYS A 297 -9.57 -1.85 27.92
N ALA A 298 -9.31 -3.15 27.78
CA ALA A 298 -7.96 -3.69 27.60
C ALA A 298 -7.45 -3.57 26.15
N PHE A 299 -8.31 -3.88 25.17
CA PHE A 299 -7.93 -4.10 23.78
C PHE A 299 -8.64 -3.19 22.78
N GLY A 300 -9.73 -2.52 23.17
CA GLY A 300 -10.63 -1.77 22.28
C GLY A 300 -9.91 -0.75 21.39
N SER A 301 -8.89 -0.06 21.91
CA SER A 301 -8.09 0.91 21.11
C SER A 301 -7.42 0.29 19.87
N ALA A 302 -7.26 -1.03 19.82
CA ALA A 302 -6.68 -1.73 18.68
C ALA A 302 -7.48 -1.52 17.39
N VAL A 303 -8.80 -1.30 17.45
CA VAL A 303 -9.65 -1.10 16.26
C VAL A 303 -9.19 0.06 15.38
N ASN A 304 -8.56 1.07 15.98
CA ASN A 304 -8.10 2.28 15.30
C ASN A 304 -6.68 2.13 14.71
N CYS A 305 -5.98 1.01 14.95
CA CYS A 305 -4.61 0.80 14.43
C CYS A 305 -4.58 0.73 12.89
N CYS A 306 -3.59 1.32 12.23
CA CYS A 306 -3.40 1.22 10.77
C CYS A 306 -2.32 0.21 10.34
N SER A 307 -1.77 -0.57 11.28
CA SER A 307 -0.75 -1.59 11.00
C SER A 307 0.56 -1.10 10.37
N CYS A 308 0.89 0.19 10.48
CA CYS A 308 2.13 0.78 9.92
C CYS A 308 3.46 0.24 10.51
N GLY A 309 3.43 -0.55 11.58
CA GLY A 309 4.65 -1.20 12.10
C GLY A 309 5.63 -0.30 12.86
N VAL A 310 5.39 1.01 12.97
CA VAL A 310 6.21 1.93 13.78
C VAL A 310 6.47 1.40 15.19
N CYS A 311 5.40 0.95 15.85
CA CYS A 311 5.46 0.45 17.21
C CYS A 311 6.32 -0.82 17.37
N GLU A 312 6.43 -1.63 16.31
CA GLU A 312 7.16 -2.89 16.27
C GLU A 312 8.60 -2.69 15.80
N MET A 313 8.79 -2.06 14.64
CA MET A 313 10.10 -1.99 13.99
C MET A 313 10.96 -0.82 14.49
N PHE A 314 10.34 0.23 15.04
CA PHE A 314 11.06 1.43 15.48
C PHE A 314 10.98 1.67 16.97
N ALA A 315 9.78 1.69 17.54
CA ALA A 315 9.56 2.22 18.87
C ALA A 315 9.89 1.24 20.01
N CYS A 316 9.67 -0.06 19.84
CA CYS A 316 9.84 -1.02 20.93
C CYS A 316 11.33 -1.25 21.25
N PRO A 317 11.81 -0.91 22.47
CA PRO A 317 13.21 -1.15 22.84
C PRO A 317 13.51 -2.64 23.05
N MET A 318 12.49 -3.43 23.40
CA MET A 318 12.60 -4.88 23.64
C MET A 318 12.46 -5.71 22.36
N GLY A 319 12.28 -5.07 21.20
CA GLY A 319 12.12 -5.75 19.92
C GLY A 319 10.88 -6.67 19.87
N LEU A 320 9.81 -6.35 20.59
CA LEU A 320 8.54 -7.08 20.58
C LEU A 320 7.69 -6.68 19.36
N SER A 321 6.50 -7.27 19.21
CA SER A 321 5.63 -7.07 18.03
C SER A 321 4.28 -6.40 18.32
N PRO A 322 4.22 -5.16 18.88
CA PRO A 322 2.95 -4.49 19.16
C PRO A 322 2.02 -4.34 17.96
N ARG A 323 2.54 -4.18 16.73
CA ARG A 323 1.70 -4.13 15.51
C ARG A 323 0.90 -5.42 15.36
N LYS A 324 1.58 -6.56 15.27
CA LYS A 324 0.94 -7.88 15.13
C LYS A 324 0.01 -8.18 16.31
N MET A 325 0.34 -7.75 17.53
CA MET A 325 -0.54 -7.91 18.69
C MET A 325 -1.80 -7.03 18.62
N ASN A 326 -1.73 -5.85 17.99
CA ASN A 326 -2.94 -5.05 17.72
C ASN A 326 -3.79 -5.69 16.62
N GLU A 327 -3.19 -6.30 15.60
CA GLU A 327 -3.92 -7.08 14.57
C GLU A 327 -4.63 -8.28 15.17
N TYR A 328 -3.92 -9.02 16.03
CA TYR A 328 -4.49 -10.10 16.83
C TYR A 328 -5.66 -9.62 17.70
N ALA A 329 -5.47 -8.53 18.46
CA ALA A 329 -6.53 -7.94 19.29
C ALA A 329 -7.75 -7.50 18.46
N LYS A 330 -7.56 -6.93 17.27
CA LYS A 330 -8.66 -6.59 16.35
C LYS A 330 -9.47 -7.81 15.93
N LYS A 331 -8.80 -8.93 15.63
CA LYS A 331 -9.47 -10.19 15.28
C LYS A 331 -10.36 -10.65 16.44
N LEU A 332 -9.84 -10.65 17.66
CA LEU A 332 -10.59 -11.03 18.86
C LEU A 332 -11.78 -10.10 19.14
N LEU A 333 -11.61 -8.78 18.98
CA LEU A 333 -12.70 -7.81 19.13
C LEU A 333 -13.83 -8.10 18.14
N LYS A 334 -13.48 -8.41 16.88
CA LYS A 334 -14.46 -8.79 15.85
C LYS A 334 -15.19 -10.09 16.21
N GLU A 335 -14.46 -11.11 16.67
CA GLU A 335 -15.04 -12.40 17.09
C GLU A 335 -15.99 -12.25 18.29
N ARG A 336 -15.69 -11.33 19.22
CA ARG A 336 -16.54 -11.00 20.37
C ARG A 336 -17.68 -10.01 20.05
N GLY A 337 -17.75 -9.49 18.83
CA GLY A 337 -18.73 -8.47 18.44
C GLY A 337 -18.55 -7.12 19.14
N ILE A 338 -17.36 -6.83 19.66
CA ILE A 338 -17.06 -5.58 20.37
C ILE A 338 -16.71 -4.50 19.35
N ASN A 339 -17.47 -3.41 19.37
CA ASN A 339 -17.26 -2.27 18.50
C ASN A 339 -17.19 -0.98 19.35
N PRO A 340 -15.97 -0.59 19.77
CA PRO A 340 -15.79 0.59 20.61
C PRO A 340 -16.36 1.85 19.96
N ALA A 341 -16.67 2.87 20.76
CA ALA A 341 -17.13 4.16 20.25
C ALA A 341 -16.07 4.83 19.35
N ARG A 342 -16.51 5.62 18.36
CA ARG A 342 -15.63 6.40 17.47
C ARG A 342 -15.47 7.80 18.03
N ASN A 343 -14.25 8.31 18.04
CA ASN A 343 -14.05 9.75 18.13
C ASN A 343 -14.33 10.40 16.76
N MET A 344 -15.41 11.17 16.68
CA MET A 344 -15.82 11.89 15.46
C MET A 344 -15.08 13.22 15.25
N HIS A 345 -14.45 13.75 16.30
CA HIS A 345 -13.73 15.03 16.26
C HIS A 345 -12.35 14.89 16.90
N PRO A 346 -11.48 14.00 16.37
CA PRO A 346 -10.13 13.87 16.87
C PRO A 346 -9.32 15.16 16.63
N VAL A 347 -8.44 15.49 17.56
CA VAL A 347 -7.56 16.66 17.47
C VAL A 347 -6.11 16.18 17.52
N ALA A 348 -5.31 16.64 16.56
CA ALA A 348 -3.90 16.34 16.51
C ALA A 348 -3.19 16.85 17.79
N ARG A 349 -2.30 16.02 18.33
CA ARG A 349 -1.55 16.35 19.53
C ARG A 349 -0.38 17.27 19.16
N GLU A 350 -0.06 18.25 20.01
CA GLU A 350 1.04 19.21 19.78
C GLU A 350 2.39 18.52 19.47
N ALA A 351 2.61 17.35 20.07
CA ALA A 351 3.82 16.56 19.89
C ALA A 351 3.98 15.94 18.48
N VAL A 352 2.96 16.02 17.60
CA VAL A 352 2.96 15.40 16.26
C VAL A 352 4.18 15.81 15.44
N GLU A 353 4.62 17.07 15.53
CA GLU A 353 5.77 17.58 14.80
C GLU A 353 7.12 17.03 15.30
N TYR A 354 7.21 16.71 16.58
CA TYR A 354 8.44 16.26 17.24
C TYR A 354 8.56 14.73 17.32
N ARG A 355 7.48 14.00 17.05
CA ARG A 355 7.42 12.53 17.12
C ARG A 355 7.50 11.85 15.75
N LYS A 356 7.80 12.62 14.70
CA LYS A 356 8.08 12.12 13.34
C LYS A 356 9.33 11.26 13.34
N ILE A 357 9.30 10.15 12.61
CA ILE A 357 10.41 9.20 12.53
C ILE A 357 11.22 9.49 11.27
N PRO A 358 12.48 9.92 11.39
CA PRO A 358 13.33 10.12 10.22
C PRO A 358 13.48 8.81 9.44
N THR A 359 13.18 8.83 8.15
CA THR A 359 13.18 7.63 7.30
C THR A 359 14.56 6.95 7.28
N GLU A 360 15.65 7.71 7.30
CA GLU A 360 17.02 7.18 7.34
C GLU A 360 17.31 6.40 8.63
N ARG A 361 16.81 6.87 9.78
CA ARG A 361 16.94 6.14 11.04
C ARG A 361 16.11 4.86 11.05
N LEU A 362 14.94 4.89 10.42
CA LEU A 362 14.12 3.70 10.24
C LEU A 362 14.86 2.67 9.36
N ILE A 363 15.39 3.09 8.21
CA ILE A 363 16.18 2.22 7.31
C ILE A 363 17.34 1.56 8.06
N ALA A 364 18.11 2.34 8.82
CA ALA A 364 19.24 1.79 9.59
C ALA A 364 18.77 0.76 10.63
N ARG A 365 17.66 1.04 11.31
CA ARG A 365 17.09 0.12 12.31
C ARG A 365 16.54 -1.17 11.70
N LEU A 366 16.18 -1.15 10.43
CA LEU A 366 15.72 -2.31 9.67
C LEU A 366 16.86 -3.13 9.04
N ASP A 367 18.13 -2.73 9.24
CA ASP A 367 19.32 -3.30 8.58
C ASP A 367 19.30 -3.14 7.05
N LEU A 368 18.68 -2.07 6.56
CA LEU A 368 18.50 -1.83 5.12
C LEU A 368 19.46 -0.77 4.55
N SER A 369 20.32 -0.16 5.38
CA SER A 369 21.20 0.95 4.96
C SER A 369 22.08 0.59 3.77
N ARG A 370 22.54 -0.65 3.67
CA ARG A 370 23.41 -1.13 2.58
C ARG A 370 22.71 -1.19 1.21
N TYR A 371 21.38 -1.15 1.19
CA TYR A 371 20.57 -1.23 -0.03
C TYR A 371 20.06 0.14 -0.49
N VAL A 372 20.37 1.21 0.24
CA VAL A 372 20.03 2.57 -0.18
C VAL A 372 20.95 2.98 -1.32
N THR A 373 20.35 3.31 -2.47
CA THR A 373 21.06 3.89 -3.62
C THR A 373 20.49 5.25 -3.99
N HIS A 374 21.33 6.09 -4.59
CA HIS A 374 20.96 7.36 -5.22
C HIS A 374 20.87 7.25 -6.75
N ASP A 375 21.24 6.10 -7.30
CA ASP A 375 21.16 5.82 -8.72
C ASP A 375 19.70 5.71 -9.15
N LEU A 376 19.42 6.19 -10.36
CA LEU A 376 18.10 6.01 -10.93
C LEU A 376 17.89 4.53 -11.27
N PRO A 377 16.68 3.99 -11.03
CA PRO A 377 16.42 2.60 -11.33
C PRO A 377 16.41 2.39 -12.86
N GLN A 378 16.96 1.27 -13.31
CA GLN A 378 17.00 0.91 -14.73
C GLN A 378 15.67 0.29 -15.13
N PHE A 379 15.06 0.76 -16.22
CA PHE A 379 13.87 0.09 -16.78
C PHE A 379 14.29 -1.20 -17.50
N THR A 380 13.54 -2.28 -17.27
CA THR A 380 13.78 -3.60 -17.87
C THR A 380 12.47 -4.18 -18.37
N GLU A 381 12.47 -4.61 -19.63
CA GLU A 381 11.34 -5.33 -20.22
C GLU A 381 11.44 -6.82 -19.89
N VAL A 382 10.29 -7.46 -19.69
CA VAL A 382 10.20 -8.90 -19.40
C VAL A 382 9.24 -9.51 -20.41
N LYS A 383 9.70 -10.53 -21.15
CA LYS A 383 8.81 -11.30 -22.03
C LYS A 383 8.02 -12.30 -21.20
N VAL A 384 6.75 -12.00 -20.97
CA VAL A 384 5.84 -12.85 -20.20
C VAL A 384 5.18 -13.86 -21.12
N LYS A 385 5.38 -15.15 -20.85
CA LYS A 385 4.79 -16.26 -21.63
C LYS A 385 3.49 -16.78 -21.02
N GLU A 386 3.36 -16.65 -19.72
CA GLU A 386 2.22 -17.17 -18.95
C GLU A 386 1.91 -16.21 -17.82
N CYS A 387 0.61 -15.99 -17.58
CA CYS A 387 0.11 -15.24 -16.43
C CYS A 387 -0.91 -16.08 -15.66
N MET A 388 -0.85 -16.04 -14.33
CA MET A 388 -1.93 -16.51 -13.45
C MET A 388 -2.52 -15.29 -12.75
N ILE A 389 -3.69 -14.85 -13.21
CA ILE A 389 -4.38 -13.64 -12.74
C ILE A 389 -5.27 -14.00 -11.54
N PRO A 390 -4.95 -13.55 -10.30
CA PRO A 390 -5.79 -13.85 -9.14
C PRO A 390 -7.14 -13.14 -9.22
N LEU A 391 -8.20 -13.76 -8.72
CA LEU A 391 -9.53 -13.11 -8.63
C LEU A 391 -9.66 -12.13 -7.47
N SER A 392 -8.78 -12.25 -6.47
CA SER A 392 -8.72 -11.37 -5.30
C SER A 392 -7.48 -10.47 -5.39
N GLN A 393 -7.66 -9.24 -5.85
CA GLN A 393 -6.58 -8.24 -6.01
C GLN A 393 -6.97 -6.86 -5.45
N HIS A 394 -8.04 -6.80 -4.66
CA HIS A 394 -8.65 -5.59 -4.13
C HIS A 394 -9.42 -5.91 -2.85
N ILE A 395 -9.70 -4.88 -2.05
CA ILE A 395 -10.56 -5.03 -0.88
C ILE A 395 -12.01 -5.31 -1.29
N GLY A 396 -12.65 -6.21 -0.56
CA GLY A 396 -14.04 -6.62 -0.82
C GLY A 396 -14.14 -8.04 -1.35
N LYS A 397 -15.17 -8.33 -2.13
CA LYS A 397 -15.38 -9.67 -2.69
C LYS A 397 -14.48 -9.89 -3.92
N PRO A 398 -13.90 -11.09 -4.10
CA PRO A 398 -13.20 -11.46 -5.33
C PRO A 398 -14.05 -11.22 -6.58
N ALA A 399 -13.41 -10.90 -7.69
CA ALA A 399 -14.07 -10.82 -8.99
C ALA A 399 -14.52 -12.22 -9.46
N LEU A 400 -15.53 -12.27 -10.33
CA LEU A 400 -16.07 -13.50 -10.89
C LEU A 400 -15.53 -13.70 -12.31
N PRO A 401 -14.95 -14.88 -12.64
CA PRO A 401 -14.47 -15.15 -14.00
C PRO A 401 -15.55 -14.88 -15.06
N SER A 402 -15.18 -14.20 -16.13
CA SER A 402 -16.03 -13.93 -17.30
C SER A 402 -15.61 -14.72 -18.54
N VAL A 403 -14.59 -15.57 -18.40
CA VAL A 403 -14.00 -16.42 -19.45
C VAL A 403 -13.97 -17.88 -19.00
N LYS A 404 -13.75 -18.78 -19.95
CA LYS A 404 -13.65 -20.24 -19.75
C LYS A 404 -12.35 -20.75 -20.36
N ALA A 405 -11.91 -21.94 -19.91
CA ALA A 405 -10.78 -22.62 -20.53
C ALA A 405 -11.06 -22.89 -22.02
N GLY A 406 -10.09 -22.57 -22.88
CA GLY A 406 -10.19 -22.61 -24.33
C GLY A 406 -10.55 -21.28 -24.99
N ASP A 407 -10.96 -20.26 -24.23
CA ASP A 407 -11.25 -18.94 -24.79
C ASP A 407 -9.95 -18.24 -25.22
N HIS A 408 -9.97 -17.61 -26.40
CA HIS A 408 -8.94 -16.66 -26.81
C HIS A 408 -9.26 -15.28 -26.24
N VAL A 409 -8.27 -14.61 -25.68
CA VAL A 409 -8.40 -13.27 -25.10
C VAL A 409 -7.34 -12.35 -25.66
N GLU A 410 -7.71 -11.10 -25.89
CA GLU A 410 -6.80 -10.05 -26.31
C GLU A 410 -6.30 -9.23 -25.12
N LYS A 411 -5.12 -8.60 -25.26
CA LYS A 411 -4.63 -7.61 -24.28
C LYS A 411 -5.69 -6.52 -24.04
N GLY A 412 -6.05 -6.33 -22.78
CA GLY A 412 -7.10 -5.42 -22.31
C GLY A 412 -8.48 -6.07 -22.16
N ALA A 413 -8.68 -7.32 -22.60
CA ALA A 413 -9.96 -8.00 -22.44
C ALA A 413 -10.34 -8.19 -20.97
N LEU A 414 -11.64 -8.08 -20.68
CA LEU A 414 -12.20 -8.36 -19.37
C LEU A 414 -12.21 -9.88 -19.14
N VAL A 415 -11.45 -10.33 -18.13
CA VAL A 415 -11.35 -11.76 -17.78
C VAL A 415 -12.08 -12.12 -16.49
N ALA A 416 -12.33 -11.14 -15.62
CA ALA A 416 -13.23 -11.31 -14.48
C ALA A 416 -14.04 -10.03 -14.22
N ALA A 417 -15.35 -10.17 -14.05
CA ALA A 417 -16.26 -9.08 -13.74
C ALA A 417 -16.34 -8.84 -12.22
N ALA A 418 -16.58 -7.59 -11.82
CA ALA A 418 -16.82 -7.23 -10.43
C ALA A 418 -18.03 -8.01 -9.85
N ALA A 419 -17.86 -8.60 -8.67
CA ALA A 419 -18.96 -9.21 -7.92
C ALA A 419 -19.88 -8.15 -7.27
N GLU A 420 -21.06 -8.56 -6.83
CA GLU A 420 -21.98 -7.66 -6.12
C GLU A 420 -21.39 -7.12 -4.80
N GLY A 421 -21.48 -5.80 -4.62
CA GLY A 421 -20.95 -5.07 -3.49
C GLY A 421 -19.61 -4.41 -3.81
N LEU A 422 -18.70 -4.38 -2.85
CA LEU A 422 -17.35 -3.82 -3.06
C LEU A 422 -16.52 -4.82 -3.86
N SER A 423 -16.36 -4.59 -5.16
CA SER A 423 -15.55 -5.41 -6.07
C SER A 423 -15.17 -4.60 -7.33
N VAL A 424 -14.24 -5.13 -8.14
CA VAL A 424 -13.66 -4.44 -9.30
C VAL A 424 -13.35 -5.41 -10.44
N ASN A 425 -13.57 -4.97 -11.68
CA ASN A 425 -13.24 -5.71 -12.91
C ASN A 425 -11.74 -6.03 -13.00
N ILE A 426 -11.39 -7.15 -13.61
CA ILE A 426 -9.99 -7.56 -13.86
C ILE A 426 -9.81 -7.82 -15.35
N HIS A 427 -8.77 -7.21 -15.92
CA HIS A 427 -8.42 -7.31 -17.33
C HIS A 427 -7.07 -8.00 -17.50
N THR A 428 -6.88 -8.71 -18.61
CA THR A 428 -5.59 -9.32 -18.95
C THR A 428 -4.66 -8.33 -19.63
N GLY A 429 -3.38 -8.33 -19.25
CA GLY A 429 -2.32 -7.56 -19.93
C GLY A 429 -1.67 -8.32 -21.09
N MET A 430 -2.12 -9.54 -21.38
CA MET A 430 -1.52 -10.46 -22.35
C MET A 430 -2.61 -11.03 -23.27
N SER A 431 -2.32 -11.10 -24.57
CA SER A 431 -3.13 -11.87 -25.54
C SER A 431 -2.73 -13.36 -25.48
N GLY A 432 -3.70 -14.26 -25.65
CA GLY A 432 -3.44 -15.69 -25.67
C GLY A 432 -4.66 -16.54 -25.34
N VAL A 433 -4.42 -17.78 -24.94
CA VAL A 433 -5.46 -18.77 -24.64
C VAL A 433 -5.62 -18.95 -23.13
N VAL A 434 -6.86 -18.91 -22.65
CA VAL A 434 -7.20 -19.26 -21.28
C VAL A 434 -7.04 -20.77 -21.10
N THR A 435 -6.05 -21.20 -20.32
CA THR A 435 -5.76 -22.63 -20.12
C THR A 435 -6.39 -23.21 -18.86
N GLU A 436 -6.66 -22.37 -17.86
CA GLU A 436 -7.21 -22.80 -16.58
C GLU A 436 -8.06 -21.69 -15.94
N VAL A 437 -9.23 -22.05 -15.40
CA VAL A 437 -10.07 -21.16 -14.59
C VAL A 437 -10.37 -21.88 -13.27
N THR A 438 -9.93 -21.29 -12.16
CA THR A 438 -10.12 -21.82 -10.80
C THR A 438 -10.87 -20.83 -9.91
N ASP A 439 -11.21 -21.24 -8.69
CA ASP A 439 -11.71 -20.35 -7.63
C ASP A 439 -10.69 -19.29 -7.19
N LYS A 440 -9.40 -19.51 -7.48
CA LYS A 440 -8.29 -18.62 -7.08
C LYS A 440 -7.90 -17.64 -8.19
N GLY A 441 -7.99 -18.04 -9.45
CA GLY A 441 -7.42 -17.28 -10.56
C GLY A 441 -7.65 -17.88 -11.93
N ILE A 442 -7.22 -17.12 -12.95
CA ILE A 442 -7.32 -17.43 -14.37
C ILE A 442 -5.91 -17.52 -14.94
N ARG A 443 -5.58 -18.65 -15.59
CA ARG A 443 -4.31 -18.86 -16.27
C ARG A 443 -4.46 -18.58 -17.76
N ILE A 444 -3.54 -17.77 -18.28
CA ILE A 444 -3.47 -17.41 -19.69
C ILE A 444 -2.06 -17.74 -20.16
N CYS A 445 -1.95 -18.43 -21.29
CA CYS A 445 -0.68 -18.69 -21.97
C CYS A 445 -0.66 -17.91 -23.29
N GLY A 446 0.45 -17.23 -23.57
CA GLY A 446 0.66 -16.59 -24.87
C GLY A 446 0.67 -17.64 -25.98
N GLU A 447 0.22 -17.26 -27.18
CA GLU A 447 0.37 -18.11 -28.37
C GLU A 447 1.87 -18.22 -28.69
N GLU A 448 2.37 -19.44 -28.88
CA GLU A 448 3.72 -19.64 -29.41
C GLU A 448 3.73 -19.14 -30.86
N GLU A 449 4.51 -18.08 -31.13
CA GLU A 449 4.78 -17.59 -32.50
C GLU A 449 5.48 -18.64 -33.35
#